data_AF-A0A094E4X3-F1
#
_entry.id   AF-A0A094E4X3-F1
#
_cell.length_a   1.000
_cell.length_b   1.000
_cell.length_c   1.000
_cell.angle_alpha   90.00
_cell.angle_beta   90.00
_cell.angle_gamma   90.00
#
_symmetry.space_group_name_H-M   'P 1'
#
loop_
_entity.id
_entity.type
_entity.pdbx_description
1 polymer ?
#
loop_
_entity_poly.entity_id
_entity_poly.type
_entity_poly.pdbx_seq_one_letter_code
_entity_poly.pdbx_strand_id
1 'polypeptide(L)'
;MSAEEFCASVESGEVLVDCHDRLLRIAFIYSDEGLWDGNGVLDIVDKLHAHGWSFGQGDLKFNRTLDIFYLAQIAAGIYRHEAQFDEHVTPDDFEKFYAQHHQLLNQDAWRQYYSPEFLAQATSSRFYCLPDLQDLPDSGAEVGDPRRKGTGHFTKLPRWAYNASRTAGRSPTLSVETVTQLAISTLQQNILRLRKDHPSVQPYSATQASFWLKYMKVDSNNPTPKKHIWRPNTFDVYTAQAGFDMWAWEAHYSKELWESEEARVAILEPDLDGTRESEVRWCGMPEGAYVEIVAKQRGWDPEMGSEEEIELLAAVAVKETESIDVSNWDYEIRSHMLLGVVQAAFETDREKHIEDLKRSIAEAGNIEESKVERWIQEVQKVIEPYVQKWDVWPAAVENRSELLRQILVENGQLFAGWRLSPTSKEFDFMLKPKE
;
A
#
# COMPACT_ATOMS: atom_id res chain seq x y z
N MET A 1 29.86 22.91 12.13
CA MET A 1 29.96 21.44 12.18
C MET A 1 29.43 20.95 10.86
N SER A 2 30.28 20.30 10.07
CA SER A 2 29.86 19.67 8.80
C SER A 2 28.89 18.51 9.06
N ALA A 3 28.20 18.05 8.03
CA ALA A 3 27.34 16.87 8.09
C ALA A 3 28.12 15.62 8.55
N GLU A 4 29.35 15.42 8.06
CA GLU A 4 30.22 14.31 8.46
C GLU A 4 30.59 14.37 9.94
N GLU A 5 31.03 15.55 10.42
CA GLU A 5 31.36 15.76 11.83
C GLU A 5 30.13 15.53 12.73
N PHE A 6 28.95 15.95 12.27
CA PHE A 6 27.70 15.75 12.99
C PHE A 6 27.33 14.27 13.08
N CYS A 7 27.34 13.52 11.96
CA CYS A 7 27.06 12.09 11.98
C CYS A 7 28.04 11.32 12.85
N ALA A 8 29.35 11.60 12.76
CA ALA A 8 30.35 10.96 13.61
C ALA A 8 30.13 11.25 15.12
N SER A 9 29.72 12.48 15.45
CA SER A 9 29.41 12.87 16.84
C SER A 9 28.15 12.18 17.36
N VAL A 10 27.14 11.98 16.50
CA VAL A 10 25.92 11.24 16.85
C VAL A 10 26.21 9.75 17.01
N GLU A 11 26.94 9.15 16.08
CA GLU A 11 27.26 7.71 16.09
C GLU A 11 28.19 7.32 17.24
N SER A 12 29.07 8.23 17.67
CA SER A 12 29.92 8.05 18.87
C SER A 12 29.18 8.33 20.19
N GLY A 13 27.94 8.85 20.14
CA GLY A 13 27.14 9.19 21.31
C GLY A 13 27.51 10.52 21.98
N GLU A 14 28.39 11.33 21.37
CA GLU A 14 28.71 12.69 21.84
C GLU A 14 27.49 13.62 21.71
N VAL A 15 26.71 13.46 20.64
CA VAL A 15 25.46 14.19 20.41
C VAL A 15 24.27 13.26 20.57
N LEU A 16 23.38 13.57 21.52
CA LEU A 16 22.15 12.82 21.73
C LEU A 16 21.09 13.17 20.68
N VAL A 17 20.41 12.15 20.17
CA VAL A 17 19.23 12.30 19.31
C VAL A 17 17.99 12.37 20.19
N ASP A 18 17.67 13.57 20.67
CA ASP A 18 16.63 13.84 21.68
C ASP A 18 15.42 14.62 21.13
N CYS A 19 15.46 15.05 19.87
CA CYS A 19 14.40 15.82 19.25
C CYS A 19 14.20 15.49 17.77
N HIS A 20 13.03 15.86 17.27
CA HIS A 20 12.60 15.66 15.88
C HIS A 20 13.58 16.26 14.88
N ASP A 21 14.01 17.50 15.09
CA ASP A 21 14.89 18.22 14.15
C ASP A 21 16.27 17.56 14.03
N ARG A 22 16.82 17.01 15.12
CA ARG A 22 18.09 16.26 15.07
C ARG A 22 17.94 14.98 14.27
N LEU A 23 16.84 14.25 14.48
CA LEU A 23 16.59 13.03 13.71
C LEU A 23 16.35 13.34 12.22
N LEU A 24 15.60 14.41 11.91
CA LEU A 24 15.44 14.90 10.54
C LEU A 24 16.78 15.20 9.88
N ARG A 25 17.71 15.84 10.59
CA ARG A 25 19.05 16.13 10.06
C ARG A 25 19.81 14.86 9.73
N ILE A 26 19.78 13.86 10.62
CA ILE A 26 20.40 12.56 10.37
C ILE A 26 19.78 11.88 9.14
N ALA A 27 18.44 11.83 9.10
CA ALA A 27 17.69 11.22 8.01
C ALA A 27 17.95 11.92 6.67
N PHE A 28 18.05 13.25 6.65
CA PHE A 28 18.40 14.05 5.48
C PHE A 28 19.82 13.73 4.99
N ILE A 29 20.81 13.69 5.89
CA ILE A 29 22.19 13.32 5.54
C ILE A 29 22.25 11.91 4.97
N TYR A 30 21.48 10.97 5.53
CA TYR A 30 21.38 9.60 5.00
C TYR A 30 20.58 9.49 3.69
N SER A 31 19.83 10.54 3.33
CA SER A 31 19.01 10.59 2.11
C SER A 31 19.74 11.19 0.91
N ASP A 32 20.99 11.66 1.05
CA ASP A 32 21.80 12.15 -0.07
C ASP A 32 21.96 11.08 -1.16
N GLU A 33 21.66 11.45 -2.40
CA GLU A 33 21.44 10.53 -3.53
C GLU A 33 22.68 9.70 -3.88
N GLY A 34 23.89 10.18 -3.52
CA GLY A 34 25.13 9.41 -3.63
C GLY A 34 25.15 8.11 -2.81
N LEU A 35 24.15 7.89 -1.95
CA LEU A 35 23.97 6.73 -1.09
C LEU A 35 22.81 5.82 -1.53
N TRP A 36 22.11 6.13 -2.62
CA TRP A 36 20.95 5.35 -3.11
C TRP A 36 21.34 4.08 -3.89
N ASP A 37 22.43 3.42 -3.49
CA ASP A 37 22.76 2.07 -3.94
C ASP A 37 21.87 1.05 -3.19
N GLY A 38 20.56 1.07 -3.48
CA GLY A 38 19.61 0.19 -2.78
C GLY A 38 18.14 0.59 -2.92
N ASN A 39 17.37 0.30 -1.86
CA ASN A 39 15.91 0.37 -1.77
C ASN A 39 15.39 1.72 -1.24
N GLY A 40 16.19 2.79 -1.35
CA GLY A 40 15.83 4.16 -0.97
C GLY A 40 15.35 4.27 0.49
N VAL A 41 14.17 4.87 0.70
CA VAL A 41 13.59 5.09 2.03
C VAL A 41 13.54 3.84 2.91
N LEU A 42 13.42 2.63 2.33
CA LEU A 42 13.34 1.38 3.08
C LEU A 42 14.67 1.01 3.74
N ASP A 43 15.80 1.23 3.06
CA ASP A 43 17.12 0.95 3.66
C ASP A 43 17.48 2.01 4.71
N ILE A 44 17.04 3.26 4.51
CA ILE A 44 17.30 4.34 5.46
C ILE A 44 16.53 4.10 6.77
N VAL A 45 15.25 3.70 6.72
CA VAL A 45 14.49 3.40 7.95
C VAL A 45 15.12 2.25 8.72
N ASP A 46 15.60 1.21 8.04
CA ASP A 46 16.28 0.07 8.69
C ASP A 46 17.57 0.53 9.38
N LYS A 47 18.31 1.46 8.76
CA LYS A 47 19.50 2.08 9.35
C LYS A 47 19.13 2.90 10.59
N LEU A 48 18.09 3.75 10.54
CA LEU A 48 17.64 4.52 11.70
C LEU A 48 17.24 3.60 12.86
N HIS A 49 16.46 2.55 12.58
CA HIS A 49 16.01 1.58 13.57
C HIS A 49 17.16 0.81 14.22
N ALA A 50 18.20 0.45 13.45
CA ALA A 50 19.39 -0.21 13.99
C ALA A 50 20.16 0.64 15.02
N HIS A 51 20.07 1.97 14.91
CA HIS A 51 20.62 2.90 15.90
C HIS A 51 19.63 3.25 17.03
N GLY A 52 18.43 2.64 17.04
CA GLY A 52 17.40 2.91 18.04
C GLY A 52 16.66 4.23 17.83
N TRP A 53 16.72 4.80 16.62
CA TRP A 53 16.09 6.07 16.28
C TRP A 53 14.76 5.88 15.54
N SER A 54 13.79 6.73 15.85
CA SER A 54 12.46 6.75 15.24
C SER A 54 11.84 8.14 15.41
N PHE A 55 11.08 8.59 14.40
CA PHE A 55 10.28 9.81 14.46
C PHE A 55 9.06 9.64 15.36
N GLY A 56 8.57 8.41 15.49
CA GLY A 56 7.49 8.07 16.41
C GLY A 56 7.89 8.17 17.87
N GLN A 57 6.93 8.56 18.71
CA GLN A 57 7.08 8.66 20.17
C GLN A 57 6.01 7.82 20.87
N GLY A 58 6.30 7.37 22.10
CA GLY A 58 5.39 6.52 22.87
C GLY A 58 5.05 5.24 22.11
N ASP A 59 3.75 4.96 21.95
CA ASP A 59 3.24 3.77 21.25
C ASP A 59 3.52 3.78 19.74
N LEU A 60 3.90 4.93 19.17
CA LEU A 60 4.29 5.06 17.77
C LEU A 60 5.80 4.89 17.55
N LYS A 61 6.59 4.69 18.60
CA LYS A 61 8.05 4.51 18.46
C LYS A 61 8.33 3.26 17.61
N PHE A 62 9.22 3.39 16.62
CA PHE A 62 9.54 2.39 15.61
C PHE A 62 8.36 2.01 14.70
N ASN A 63 7.38 2.90 14.55
CA ASN A 63 6.33 2.74 13.56
C ASN A 63 6.92 2.96 12.15
N ARG A 64 7.04 1.86 11.39
CA ARG A 64 7.66 1.84 10.07
C ARG A 64 6.95 2.77 9.09
N THR A 65 5.61 2.82 9.12
CA THR A 65 4.85 3.74 8.25
C THR A 65 5.15 5.20 8.55
N LEU A 66 5.14 5.60 9.82
CA LEU A 66 5.41 6.96 10.24
C LEU A 66 6.86 7.36 9.92
N ASP A 67 7.81 6.46 10.15
CA ASP A 67 9.23 6.74 9.92
C ASP A 67 9.54 6.88 8.43
N ILE A 68 8.98 6.00 7.58
CA ILE A 68 9.11 6.10 6.12
C ILE A 68 8.38 7.33 5.58
N PHE A 69 7.25 7.72 6.16
CA PHE A 69 6.55 8.94 5.75
C PHE A 69 7.49 10.15 5.78
N TYR A 70 8.24 10.35 6.87
CA TYR A 70 9.20 11.45 6.97
C TYR A 70 10.34 11.35 5.95
N LEU A 71 10.82 10.14 5.67
CA LEU A 71 11.81 9.91 4.63
C LEU A 71 11.26 10.23 3.22
N ALA A 72 10.00 9.88 2.95
CA ALA A 72 9.32 10.25 1.71
C ALA A 72 9.13 11.76 1.59
N GLN A 73 8.86 12.48 2.69
CA GLN A 73 8.81 13.95 2.71
C GLN A 73 10.18 14.57 2.40
N ILE A 74 11.27 14.02 2.95
CA ILE A 74 12.63 14.46 2.65
C ILE A 74 12.92 14.27 1.17
N ALA A 75 12.64 13.07 0.61
CA ALA A 75 12.85 12.79 -0.80
C ALA A 75 12.04 13.73 -1.72
N ALA A 76 10.78 14.03 -1.36
CA ALA A 76 9.97 15.01 -2.07
C ALA A 76 10.58 16.43 -1.99
N GLY A 77 11.10 16.82 -0.82
CA GLY A 77 11.79 18.09 -0.62
C GLY A 77 13.05 18.22 -1.49
N ILE A 78 13.93 17.21 -1.47
CA ILE A 78 15.19 17.19 -2.24
C ILE A 78 14.86 17.38 -3.71
N TYR A 79 13.91 16.61 -4.21
CA TYR A 79 13.53 16.68 -5.61
C TYR A 79 12.94 18.03 -6.02
N ARG A 80 12.09 18.61 -5.17
CA ARG A 80 11.55 19.96 -5.41
C ARG A 80 12.65 21.01 -5.45
N HIS A 81 13.71 20.85 -4.66
CA HIS A 81 14.85 21.75 -4.65
C HIS A 81 15.63 21.66 -5.96
N GLU A 82 16.01 20.45 -6.37
CA GLU A 82 16.76 20.20 -7.60
C GLU A 82 15.99 20.69 -8.83
N ALA A 83 14.68 20.39 -8.91
CA ALA A 83 13.83 20.87 -10.00
C ALA A 83 13.69 22.40 -10.05
N GLN A 84 13.80 23.08 -8.90
CA GLN A 84 13.65 24.54 -8.82
C GLN A 84 14.96 25.29 -9.11
N PHE A 85 16.10 24.75 -8.69
CA PHE A 85 17.39 25.45 -8.70
C PHE A 85 18.42 24.88 -9.67
N ASP A 86 18.17 23.71 -10.27
CA ASP A 86 19.15 22.98 -11.09
C ASP A 86 20.48 22.78 -10.34
N GLU A 87 20.38 22.60 -9.02
CA GLU A 87 21.48 22.51 -8.06
C GLU A 87 21.25 21.31 -7.13
N HIS A 88 22.28 20.49 -6.95
CA HIS A 88 22.26 19.33 -6.06
C HIS A 88 22.23 19.79 -4.60
N VAL A 89 21.35 19.18 -3.80
CA VAL A 89 21.30 19.46 -2.36
C VAL A 89 22.46 18.74 -1.67
N THR A 90 23.32 19.46 -0.96
CA THR A 90 24.41 18.82 -0.21
C THR A 90 23.98 18.50 1.23
N PRO A 91 24.61 17.51 1.89
CA PRO A 91 24.35 17.21 3.30
C PRO A 91 24.50 18.40 4.26
N ASP A 92 25.33 19.39 3.91
CA ASP A 92 25.55 20.61 4.69
C ASP A 92 24.41 21.65 4.56
N ASP A 93 23.51 21.49 3.57
CA ASP A 93 22.42 22.43 3.28
C ASP A 93 21.18 22.26 4.18
N PHE A 94 21.23 21.38 5.19
CA PHE A 94 20.07 20.99 5.99
C PHE A 94 19.26 22.18 6.54
N GLU A 95 19.91 23.22 7.08
CA GLU A 95 19.19 24.35 7.67
C GLU A 95 18.38 25.15 6.63
N LYS A 96 18.96 25.36 5.44
CA LYS A 96 18.28 26.03 4.31
C LYS A 96 17.14 25.16 3.78
N PHE A 97 17.41 23.86 3.64
CA PHE A 97 16.43 22.86 3.22
C PHE A 97 15.23 22.81 4.18
N TYR A 98 15.49 22.68 5.48
CA TYR A 98 14.46 22.60 6.51
C TYR A 98 13.61 23.86 6.56
N ALA A 99 14.21 25.05 6.49
CA ALA A 99 13.47 26.31 6.44
C ALA A 99 12.54 26.40 5.22
N GLN A 100 12.98 25.91 4.05
CA GLN A 100 12.18 25.91 2.82
C GLN A 100 11.03 24.89 2.85
N HIS A 101 11.25 23.73 3.46
CA HIS A 101 10.31 22.59 3.45
C HIS A 101 9.65 22.31 4.80
N HIS A 102 9.70 23.26 5.74
CA HIS A 102 9.21 23.11 7.12
C HIS A 102 7.77 22.58 7.22
N GLN A 103 6.87 22.98 6.30
CA GLN A 103 5.49 22.48 6.29
C GLN A 103 5.38 20.97 6.05
N LEU A 104 6.31 20.39 5.28
CA LEU A 104 6.37 18.95 5.03
C LEU A 104 7.08 18.21 6.17
N LEU A 105 8.07 18.86 6.79
CA LEU A 105 9.02 18.19 7.68
C LEU A 105 8.72 18.35 9.17
N ASN A 106 7.89 19.31 9.58
CA ASN A 106 7.60 19.53 11.00
C ASN A 106 7.03 18.27 11.71
N GLN A 107 7.20 18.22 13.03
CA GLN A 107 6.86 17.06 13.86
C GLN A 107 5.37 16.65 13.81
N ASP A 108 4.47 17.58 13.48
CA ASP A 108 3.03 17.31 13.38
C ASP A 108 2.53 17.15 11.93
N ALA A 109 3.43 17.20 10.94
CA ALA A 109 3.06 17.14 9.53
C ALA A 109 2.26 15.86 9.19
N TRP A 110 2.63 14.72 9.78
CA TRP A 110 1.97 13.44 9.55
C TRP A 110 0.48 13.45 9.85
N ARG A 111 0.01 14.31 10.77
CA ARG A 111 -1.40 14.38 11.20
C ARG A 111 -2.35 14.83 10.08
N GLN A 112 -1.81 15.42 9.01
CA GLN A 112 -2.59 15.78 7.82
C GLN A 112 -2.79 14.58 6.89
N TYR A 113 -1.93 13.57 6.98
CA TYR A 113 -1.85 12.44 6.06
C TYR A 113 -2.38 11.15 6.67
N TYR A 114 -2.14 10.94 7.97
CA TYR A 114 -2.56 9.72 8.66
C TYR A 114 -3.54 10.00 9.80
N SER A 115 -4.52 9.11 9.96
CA SER A 115 -5.27 9.01 11.22
C SER A 115 -4.43 8.36 12.32
N PRO A 116 -4.53 8.81 13.58
CA PRO A 116 -3.87 8.15 14.72
C PRO A 116 -4.25 6.68 14.86
N GLU A 117 -5.53 6.36 14.62
CA GLU A 117 -6.08 5.00 14.70
C GLU A 117 -5.43 4.09 13.66
N PHE A 118 -5.21 4.59 12.44
CA PHE A 118 -4.52 3.85 11.39
C PHE A 118 -3.07 3.56 11.77
N LEU A 119 -2.31 4.55 12.28
CA LEU A 119 -0.93 4.33 12.72
C LEU A 119 -0.81 3.43 13.95
N ALA A 120 -1.84 3.36 14.80
CA ALA A 120 -1.87 2.47 15.94
C ALA A 120 -2.07 0.99 15.57
N GLN A 121 -2.43 0.68 14.31
CA GLN A 121 -2.59 -0.69 13.85
C GLN A 121 -1.23 -1.42 13.85
N ALA A 122 -1.26 -2.71 14.21
CA ALA A 122 -0.04 -3.52 14.23
C ALA A 122 0.54 -3.72 12.81
N THR A 123 -0.32 -3.71 11.78
CA THR A 123 0.06 -3.80 10.36
C THR A 123 0.81 -2.56 9.89
N SER A 124 0.26 -1.36 10.08
CA SER A 124 0.89 -0.10 9.65
C SER A 124 2.15 0.23 10.46
N SER A 125 2.24 -0.22 11.72
CA SER A 125 3.47 -0.07 12.50
C SER A 125 4.60 -0.97 12.01
N ARG A 126 4.28 -2.14 11.44
CA ARG A 126 5.29 -3.12 10.98
C ARG A 126 5.62 -3.01 9.50
N PHE A 127 4.66 -2.63 8.67
CA PHE A 127 4.78 -2.52 7.22
C PHE A 127 4.48 -1.11 6.78
N TYR A 128 5.19 -0.66 5.74
CA TYR A 128 4.92 0.62 5.12
C TYR A 128 3.59 0.63 4.37
N CYS A 129 2.67 1.49 4.81
CA CYS A 129 1.42 1.78 4.13
C CYS A 129 1.37 3.24 3.67
N LEU A 130 0.66 3.50 2.57
CA LEU A 130 0.38 4.88 2.16
C LEU A 130 -0.65 5.56 3.10
N PRO A 131 -0.71 6.90 3.12
CA PRO A 131 -1.61 7.61 4.02
C PRO A 131 -3.10 7.43 3.69
N ASP A 132 -3.93 7.39 4.74
CA ASP A 132 -5.37 7.14 4.67
C ASP A 132 -6.20 8.43 4.49
N LEU A 133 -5.65 9.59 4.87
CA LEU A 133 -6.34 10.89 4.81
C LEU A 133 -6.00 11.71 3.56
N GLN A 134 -4.75 11.67 3.08
CA GLN A 134 -4.27 12.45 1.92
C GLN A 134 -3.19 11.69 1.14
N ASP A 135 -3.03 12.01 -0.15
CA ASP A 135 -1.91 11.47 -0.93
C ASP A 135 -0.56 11.95 -0.36
N LEU A 136 0.49 11.16 -0.56
CA LEU A 136 1.84 11.67 -0.38
C LEU A 136 2.07 12.86 -1.32
N PRO A 137 2.92 13.83 -0.93
CA PRO A 137 3.29 14.90 -1.85
C PRO A 137 3.85 14.32 -3.14
N ASP A 138 3.42 14.92 -4.26
CA ASP A 138 3.90 14.64 -5.60
C ASP A 138 3.54 13.25 -6.18
N SER A 139 2.96 12.33 -5.40
CA SER A 139 2.66 10.95 -5.83
C SER A 139 1.46 10.81 -6.77
N GLY A 140 0.73 11.90 -7.04
CA GLY A 140 -0.44 11.92 -7.93
C GLY A 140 -0.12 12.21 -9.40
N ALA A 141 1.16 12.37 -9.75
CA ALA A 141 1.61 12.77 -11.08
C ALA A 141 2.86 12.02 -11.51
N GLU A 142 3.35 12.32 -12.71
CA GLU A 142 4.59 11.72 -13.21
C GLU A 142 5.79 12.15 -12.36
N VAL A 143 6.74 11.23 -12.20
CA VAL A 143 8.00 11.55 -11.54
C VAL A 143 8.70 12.61 -12.36
N GLY A 144 8.73 13.80 -11.78
CA GLY A 144 9.50 14.91 -12.29
C GLY A 144 8.71 16.14 -12.68
N ASP A 145 7.40 15.99 -12.86
CA ASP A 145 6.49 17.09 -13.12
C ASP A 145 5.24 16.98 -12.22
N PRO A 146 5.37 17.24 -10.91
CA PRO A 146 4.25 17.11 -9.99
C PRO A 146 3.18 18.17 -10.27
N ARG A 147 1.99 17.70 -10.67
CA ARG A 147 0.83 18.56 -10.90
C ARG A 147 0.29 19.12 -9.58
N ARG A 148 0.36 20.45 -9.44
CA ARG A 148 -0.16 21.18 -8.26
C ARG A 148 -1.66 21.45 -8.41
N LYS A 149 -2.50 20.44 -8.15
CA LYS A 149 -3.98 20.54 -8.26
C LYS A 149 -4.69 20.68 -6.89
N GLY A 150 -3.94 20.86 -5.80
CA GLY A 150 -4.46 21.11 -4.46
C GLY A 150 -4.07 20.02 -3.46
N THR A 151 -4.69 20.06 -2.28
CA THR A 151 -4.56 19.05 -1.23
C THR A 151 -5.76 18.10 -1.25
N GLY A 152 -5.53 16.81 -1.08
CA GLY A 152 -6.57 15.79 -1.16
C GLY A 152 -6.00 14.40 -1.42
N HIS A 153 -6.89 13.42 -1.56
CA HIS A 153 -6.53 12.03 -1.84
C HIS A 153 -7.01 11.66 -3.26
N PHE A 154 -6.31 12.18 -4.26
CA PHE A 154 -6.61 12.03 -5.69
C PHE A 154 -6.27 10.63 -6.21
N THR A 155 -5.27 9.96 -5.62
CA THR A 155 -4.89 8.60 -6.05
C THR A 155 -5.77 7.50 -5.47
N LYS A 156 -6.60 7.79 -4.45
CA LYS A 156 -7.39 6.78 -3.73
C LYS A 156 -8.30 5.97 -4.63
N LEU A 157 -9.23 6.67 -5.31
CA LEU A 157 -10.25 6.06 -6.15
C LEU A 157 -9.64 5.41 -7.40
N PRO A 158 -8.69 6.04 -8.12
CA PRO A 158 -7.95 5.38 -9.18
C PRO A 158 -7.24 4.09 -8.72
N ARG A 159 -6.52 4.12 -7.59
CA ARG A 159 -5.81 2.94 -7.05
C ARG A 159 -6.79 1.82 -6.69
N TRP A 160 -7.88 2.15 -6.00
CA TRP A 160 -8.96 1.20 -5.70
C TRP A 160 -9.54 0.59 -6.98
N ALA A 161 -9.88 1.40 -7.97
CA ALA A 161 -10.46 0.92 -9.23
C ALA A 161 -9.48 0.05 -10.01
N TYR A 162 -8.19 0.40 -10.01
CA TYR A 162 -7.14 -0.44 -10.57
C TYR A 162 -7.12 -1.81 -9.89
N ASN A 163 -7.15 -1.85 -8.56
CA ASN A 163 -7.22 -3.09 -7.80
C ASN A 163 -8.48 -3.92 -8.08
N ALA A 164 -9.64 -3.27 -8.19
CA ALA A 164 -10.89 -3.93 -8.57
C ALA A 164 -10.79 -4.58 -9.96
N SER A 165 -10.31 -3.85 -10.97
CA SER A 165 -10.07 -4.39 -12.32
C SER A 165 -9.09 -5.55 -12.34
N ARG A 166 -7.98 -5.44 -11.60
CA ARG A 166 -6.99 -6.51 -11.52
C ARG A 166 -7.54 -7.73 -10.81
N THR A 167 -8.34 -7.54 -9.76
CA THR A 167 -8.97 -8.63 -9.01
C THR A 167 -10.01 -9.35 -9.86
N ALA A 168 -10.86 -8.60 -10.57
CA ALA A 168 -11.84 -9.16 -11.51
C ALA A 168 -11.16 -9.99 -12.60
N GLY A 169 -10.07 -9.48 -13.18
CA GLY A 169 -9.31 -10.21 -14.20
C GLY A 169 -8.44 -11.37 -13.67
N ARG A 170 -8.31 -11.53 -12.34
CA ARG A 170 -7.55 -12.59 -11.67
C ARG A 170 -8.43 -13.68 -11.08
N SER A 171 -9.69 -13.38 -10.75
CA SER A 171 -10.63 -14.33 -10.18
C SER A 171 -11.17 -15.24 -11.28
N PRO A 172 -10.83 -16.54 -11.30
CA PRO A 172 -11.38 -17.46 -12.29
C PRO A 172 -12.78 -17.98 -11.91
N THR A 173 -13.21 -17.76 -10.66
CA THR A 173 -14.44 -18.33 -10.09
C THR A 173 -15.56 -17.31 -9.93
N LEU A 174 -15.26 -16.02 -9.75
CA LEU A 174 -16.27 -14.98 -9.64
C LEU A 174 -16.49 -14.25 -10.96
N SER A 175 -17.73 -13.81 -11.21
CA SER A 175 -18.02 -12.91 -12.33
C SER A 175 -17.48 -11.50 -12.07
N VAL A 176 -17.16 -10.78 -13.13
CA VAL A 176 -16.77 -9.36 -13.07
C VAL A 176 -17.83 -8.54 -12.31
N GLU A 177 -19.11 -8.83 -12.54
CA GLU A 177 -20.23 -8.18 -11.85
C GLU A 177 -20.16 -8.40 -10.33
N THR A 178 -19.89 -9.63 -9.88
CA THR A 178 -19.78 -9.95 -8.45
C THR A 178 -18.60 -9.21 -7.81
N VAL A 179 -17.43 -9.23 -8.45
CA VAL A 179 -16.25 -8.52 -7.94
C VAL A 179 -16.49 -7.01 -7.90
N THR A 180 -17.16 -6.46 -8.92
CA THR A 180 -17.50 -5.02 -8.98
C THR A 180 -18.46 -4.63 -7.86
N GLN A 181 -19.50 -5.43 -7.60
CA GLN A 181 -20.43 -5.19 -6.51
C GLN A 181 -19.73 -5.23 -5.14
N LEU A 182 -18.85 -6.21 -4.92
CA LEU A 182 -18.04 -6.28 -3.71
C LEU A 182 -17.15 -5.05 -3.56
N ALA A 183 -16.45 -4.65 -4.63
CA ALA A 183 -15.56 -3.49 -4.61
C ALA A 183 -16.30 -2.19 -4.27
N ILE A 184 -17.48 -1.96 -4.86
CA ILE A 184 -18.29 -0.77 -4.57
C ILE A 184 -18.76 -0.80 -3.11
N SER A 185 -19.25 -1.95 -2.64
CA SER A 185 -19.75 -2.11 -1.27
C SER A 185 -18.66 -1.86 -0.23
N THR A 186 -17.48 -2.45 -0.39
CA THR A 186 -16.37 -2.27 0.56
C THR A 186 -15.82 -0.85 0.53
N LEU A 187 -15.70 -0.23 -0.65
CA LEU A 187 -15.30 1.17 -0.77
C LEU A 187 -16.25 2.11 -0.03
N GLN A 188 -17.56 1.97 -0.26
CA GLN A 188 -18.57 2.81 0.39
C GLN A 188 -18.52 2.65 1.91
N GLN A 189 -18.43 1.41 2.41
CA GLN A 189 -18.34 1.13 3.85
C GLN A 189 -17.07 1.72 4.47
N ASN A 190 -15.91 1.57 3.81
CA ASN A 190 -14.65 2.11 4.30
C ASN A 190 -14.70 3.65 4.37
N ILE A 191 -15.12 4.33 3.30
CA ILE A 191 -15.21 5.79 3.28
C ILE A 191 -16.18 6.31 4.36
N LEU A 192 -17.33 5.64 4.56
CA LEU A 192 -18.27 6.00 5.61
C LEU A 192 -17.66 5.84 7.01
N ARG A 193 -16.91 4.75 7.24
CA ARG A 193 -16.21 4.50 8.51
C ARG A 193 -15.16 5.58 8.76
N LEU A 194 -14.30 5.86 7.80
CA LEU A 194 -13.21 6.84 7.93
C LEU A 194 -13.74 8.27 8.13
N ARG A 195 -14.79 8.65 7.40
CA ARG A 195 -15.41 9.98 7.52
C ARG A 195 -16.12 10.25 8.83
N LYS A 196 -16.49 9.20 9.57
CA LYS A 196 -17.14 9.34 10.89
C LYS A 196 -16.27 10.17 11.83
N ASP A 197 -14.97 9.90 11.81
CA ASP A 197 -13.98 10.55 12.68
C ASP A 197 -13.15 11.61 11.92
N HIS A 198 -13.10 11.53 10.58
CA HIS A 198 -12.38 12.49 9.71
C HIS A 198 -13.27 13.09 8.60
N PRO A 199 -14.12 14.08 8.91
CA PRO A 199 -15.06 14.67 7.93
C PRO A 199 -14.40 15.34 6.72
N SER A 200 -13.10 15.65 6.78
CA SER A 200 -12.30 16.21 5.68
C SER A 200 -12.05 15.22 4.54
N VAL A 201 -12.15 13.92 4.79
CA VAL A 201 -12.01 12.88 3.76
C VAL A 201 -13.15 13.00 2.75
N GLN A 202 -12.87 12.89 1.45
CA GLN A 202 -13.89 13.04 0.40
C GLN A 202 -15.01 12.00 0.55
N PRO A 203 -16.29 12.38 0.32
CA PRO A 203 -17.42 11.46 0.44
C PRO A 203 -17.40 10.45 -0.70
N TYR A 204 -18.00 9.28 -0.46
CA TYR A 204 -18.23 8.31 -1.52
C TYR A 204 -19.05 8.94 -2.64
N SER A 205 -18.70 8.64 -3.89
CA SER A 205 -19.48 9.03 -5.05
C SER A 205 -19.66 7.90 -6.06
N ALA A 206 -20.92 7.57 -6.35
CA ALA A 206 -21.29 6.54 -7.31
C ALA A 206 -20.81 6.88 -8.73
N THR A 207 -20.93 8.14 -9.14
CA THR A 207 -20.39 8.62 -10.43
C THR A 207 -18.87 8.48 -10.48
N GLN A 208 -18.16 8.88 -9.42
CA GLN A 208 -16.70 8.82 -9.40
C GLN A 208 -16.20 7.37 -9.40
N ALA A 209 -16.80 6.50 -8.59
CA ALA A 209 -16.47 5.07 -8.56
C ALA A 209 -16.71 4.40 -9.92
N SER A 210 -17.86 4.67 -10.54
CA SER A 210 -18.21 4.16 -11.88
C SER A 210 -17.24 4.63 -12.95
N PHE A 211 -16.89 5.93 -12.95
CA PHE A 211 -15.92 6.50 -13.87
C PHE A 211 -14.56 5.78 -13.75
N TRP A 212 -14.02 5.65 -12.54
CA TRP A 212 -12.71 5.05 -12.35
C TRP A 212 -12.67 3.55 -12.66
N LEU A 213 -13.71 2.79 -12.33
CA LEU A 213 -13.85 1.39 -12.73
C LEU A 213 -13.82 1.22 -14.25
N LYS A 214 -14.56 2.07 -14.97
CA LYS A 214 -14.57 2.09 -16.44
C LYS A 214 -13.21 2.52 -17.01
N TYR A 215 -12.60 3.57 -16.47
CA TYR A 215 -11.28 4.05 -16.87
C TYR A 215 -10.20 2.97 -16.70
N MET A 216 -10.28 2.21 -15.60
CA MET A 216 -9.40 1.09 -15.28
C MET A 216 -9.82 -0.23 -15.95
N LYS A 217 -10.83 -0.20 -16.83
CA LYS A 217 -11.28 -1.33 -17.65
C LYS A 217 -11.66 -2.59 -16.86
N VAL A 218 -12.47 -2.43 -15.80
CA VAL A 218 -12.95 -3.56 -14.99
C VAL A 218 -13.65 -4.63 -15.84
N ASP A 219 -14.39 -4.20 -16.86
CA ASP A 219 -15.12 -5.09 -17.79
C ASP A 219 -14.27 -5.66 -18.93
N SER A 220 -12.93 -5.49 -18.89
CA SER A 220 -12.09 -6.03 -19.93
C SER A 220 -11.99 -7.56 -19.83
N ASN A 221 -12.47 -8.25 -20.87
CA ASN A 221 -12.37 -9.71 -21.00
C ASN A 221 -10.95 -10.21 -21.33
N ASN A 222 -9.92 -9.39 -21.13
CA ASN A 222 -8.56 -9.78 -21.43
C ASN A 222 -8.05 -10.69 -20.30
N PRO A 223 -7.78 -11.98 -20.57
CA PRO A 223 -7.30 -12.87 -19.52
C PRO A 223 -5.97 -12.34 -18.97
N THR A 224 -5.90 -12.18 -17.65
CA THR A 224 -4.63 -11.83 -17.00
C THR A 224 -3.64 -12.97 -17.25
N PRO A 225 -2.48 -12.72 -17.88
CA PRO A 225 -1.55 -13.82 -18.13
C PRO A 225 -1.11 -14.42 -16.80
N LYS A 226 -0.96 -15.76 -16.70
CA LYS A 226 -0.63 -16.46 -15.44
C LYS A 226 0.54 -15.83 -14.66
N LYS A 227 1.55 -15.30 -15.37
CA LYS A 227 2.72 -14.60 -14.79
C LYS A 227 2.38 -13.31 -14.02
N HIS A 228 1.20 -12.74 -14.23
CA HIS A 228 0.72 -11.48 -13.65
C HIS A 228 -0.34 -11.65 -12.56
N ILE A 229 -0.84 -12.88 -12.34
CA ILE A 229 -1.81 -13.21 -11.28
C ILE A 229 -1.24 -12.87 -9.89
N TRP A 230 0.07 -13.05 -9.74
CA TRP A 230 0.78 -12.89 -8.48
C TRP A 230 1.65 -11.65 -8.40
N ARG A 231 1.60 -10.76 -9.39
CA ARG A 231 2.37 -9.52 -9.32
C ARG A 231 1.80 -8.60 -8.23
N PRO A 232 2.66 -7.90 -7.47
CA PRO A 232 2.24 -6.83 -6.56
C PRO A 232 1.35 -5.81 -7.28
N ASN A 233 0.63 -5.01 -6.49
CA ASN A 233 0.03 -3.81 -7.01
C ASN A 233 1.15 -2.92 -7.59
N THR A 234 0.99 -2.46 -8.82
CA THR A 234 1.97 -1.57 -9.48
C THR A 234 1.31 -0.27 -9.92
N PHE A 235 0.17 0.08 -9.32
CA PHE A 235 -0.56 1.28 -9.64
C PHE A 235 0.33 2.52 -9.51
N ASP A 236 1.03 2.65 -8.38
CA ASP A 236 1.86 3.83 -8.08
C ASP A 236 3.05 3.95 -9.05
N VAL A 237 3.64 2.83 -9.45
CA VAL A 237 4.65 2.78 -10.51
C VAL A 237 4.08 3.25 -11.86
N TYR A 238 2.87 2.81 -12.22
CA TYR A 238 2.25 3.25 -13.47
C TYR A 238 1.88 4.73 -13.43
N THR A 239 1.42 5.25 -12.30
CA THR A 239 1.15 6.68 -12.11
C THR A 239 2.43 7.49 -12.26
N ALA A 240 3.52 7.06 -11.62
CA ALA A 240 4.85 7.67 -11.75
C ALA A 240 5.33 7.74 -13.20
N GLN A 241 5.03 6.72 -14.01
CA GLN A 241 5.37 6.63 -15.43
C GLN A 241 4.43 7.43 -16.36
N ALA A 242 3.45 8.18 -15.83
CA ALA A 242 2.36 8.78 -16.61
C ALA A 242 1.50 7.76 -17.39
N GLY A 243 1.40 6.54 -16.88
CA GLY A 243 0.53 5.49 -17.43
C GLY A 243 -0.96 5.74 -17.16
N PHE A 244 -1.28 6.55 -16.16
CA PHE A 244 -2.65 6.94 -15.81
C PHE A 244 -2.74 8.44 -15.56
N ASP A 245 -3.82 9.06 -16.05
CA ASP A 245 -4.13 10.45 -15.77
C ASP A 245 -5.13 10.55 -14.61
N MET A 246 -4.67 10.97 -13.43
CA MET A 246 -5.51 11.13 -12.23
C MET A 246 -6.59 12.23 -12.38
N TRP A 247 -6.53 13.03 -13.45
CA TRP A 247 -7.52 14.05 -13.78
C TRP A 247 -8.22 13.77 -15.12
N ALA A 248 -8.16 12.53 -15.63
CA ALA A 248 -8.89 12.14 -16.84
C ALA A 248 -10.39 12.46 -16.78
N TRP A 249 -10.97 12.49 -15.57
CA TRP A 249 -12.37 12.84 -15.36
C TRP A 249 -12.69 14.27 -15.81
N GLU A 250 -11.74 15.21 -15.78
CA GLU A 250 -11.95 16.62 -16.17
C GLU A 250 -12.24 16.79 -17.67
N ALA A 251 -12.04 15.74 -18.47
CA ALA A 251 -12.48 15.72 -19.87
C ALA A 251 -13.98 15.43 -20.00
N HIS A 252 -14.56 14.74 -19.03
CA HIS A 252 -15.91 14.17 -19.10
C HIS A 252 -16.90 14.86 -18.15
N TYR A 253 -16.43 15.37 -17.02
CA TYR A 253 -17.27 15.92 -15.98
C TYR A 253 -16.83 17.33 -15.58
N SER A 254 -17.78 18.26 -15.49
CA SER A 254 -17.56 19.53 -14.80
C SER A 254 -17.37 19.30 -13.31
N LYS A 255 -16.65 20.22 -12.65
CA LYS A 255 -16.46 20.15 -11.20
C LYS A 255 -17.79 20.18 -10.44
N GLU A 256 -18.77 20.95 -10.92
CA GLU A 256 -20.10 21.06 -10.32
C GLU A 256 -20.82 19.70 -10.31
N LEU A 257 -20.85 18.99 -11.44
CA LEU A 257 -21.44 17.66 -11.50
C LEU A 257 -20.62 16.63 -10.70
N TRP A 258 -19.29 16.65 -10.85
CA TRP A 258 -18.38 15.71 -10.20
C TRP A 258 -18.47 15.72 -8.67
N GLU A 259 -18.70 16.90 -8.07
CA GLU A 259 -18.79 17.11 -6.62
C GLU A 259 -20.24 17.18 -6.09
N SER A 260 -21.24 17.08 -6.97
CA SER A 260 -22.67 17.17 -6.61
C SER A 260 -23.13 16.10 -5.61
N GLU A 261 -24.19 16.38 -4.85
CA GLU A 261 -24.79 15.40 -3.94
C GLU A 261 -25.46 14.26 -4.73
N GLU A 262 -26.05 14.58 -5.88
CA GLU A 262 -26.69 13.64 -6.78
C GLU A 262 -25.68 12.59 -7.29
N ALA A 263 -24.46 13.02 -7.64
CA ALA A 263 -23.37 12.11 -8.03
C ALA A 263 -22.99 11.12 -6.93
N ARG A 264 -23.32 11.42 -5.66
CA ARG A 264 -23.05 10.51 -4.55
C ARG A 264 -23.93 9.29 -4.53
N VAL A 265 -25.19 9.47 -4.92
CA VAL A 265 -26.23 8.45 -4.82
C VAL A 265 -26.50 7.76 -6.16
N ALA A 266 -26.32 8.48 -7.27
CA ALA A 266 -26.59 7.98 -8.61
C ALA A 266 -25.38 8.12 -9.53
N ILE A 267 -25.29 7.23 -10.51
CA ILE A 267 -24.32 7.34 -11.61
C ILE A 267 -24.88 8.36 -12.61
N LEU A 268 -24.19 9.49 -12.74
CA LEU A 268 -24.55 10.56 -13.66
C LEU A 268 -23.76 10.46 -14.97
N GLU A 269 -24.41 10.80 -16.07
CA GLU A 269 -23.77 10.87 -17.38
C GLU A 269 -22.80 12.07 -17.46
N PRO A 270 -21.71 11.95 -18.24
CA PRO A 270 -20.81 13.07 -18.56
C PRO A 270 -21.55 14.30 -19.06
N ASP A 271 -21.23 15.49 -18.54
CA ASP A 271 -21.72 16.78 -19.01
C ASP A 271 -20.73 17.52 -19.93
N LEU A 272 -19.52 16.98 -20.09
CA LEU A 272 -18.51 17.44 -21.04
C LEU A 272 -18.32 16.43 -22.18
N ASP A 273 -17.69 16.88 -23.27
CA ASP A 273 -17.59 16.13 -24.54
C ASP A 273 -16.47 15.08 -24.58
N GLY A 274 -15.62 15.00 -23.55
CA GLY A 274 -14.50 14.05 -23.50
C GLY A 274 -13.34 14.40 -24.42
N THR A 275 -13.31 15.59 -25.03
CA THR A 275 -12.28 15.94 -26.04
C THR A 275 -11.01 16.54 -25.45
N ARG A 276 -11.01 16.89 -24.16
CA ARG A 276 -9.82 17.43 -23.49
C ARG A 276 -8.69 16.40 -23.55
N GLU A 277 -7.55 16.82 -24.10
CA GLU A 277 -6.34 16.00 -24.14
C GLU A 277 -5.81 15.73 -22.74
N SER A 278 -5.27 14.53 -22.54
CA SER A 278 -4.60 14.18 -21.29
C SER A 278 -3.36 15.05 -21.10
N GLU A 279 -3.17 15.54 -19.87
CA GLU A 279 -2.01 16.37 -19.52
C GLU A 279 -0.74 15.53 -19.27
N VAL A 280 -0.85 14.20 -19.28
CA VAL A 280 0.28 13.29 -19.02
C VAL A 280 0.59 12.47 -20.26
N ARG A 281 1.86 12.11 -20.40
CA ARG A 281 2.32 11.27 -21.51
C ARG A 281 3.17 10.14 -20.97
N TRP A 282 2.68 8.91 -21.14
CA TRP A 282 3.41 7.72 -20.69
C TRP A 282 4.85 7.75 -21.21
N CYS A 283 5.81 7.69 -20.28
CA CYS A 283 7.23 7.84 -20.58
C CYS A 283 7.78 6.69 -21.44
N GLY A 284 7.08 5.55 -21.49
CA GLY A 284 7.47 4.39 -22.29
C GLY A 284 8.68 3.64 -21.73
N MET A 285 9.26 2.76 -22.55
CA MET A 285 10.51 2.06 -22.24
C MET A 285 11.63 2.60 -23.14
N PRO A 286 12.88 2.77 -22.66
CA PRO A 286 13.40 2.31 -21.36
C PRO A 286 13.20 3.26 -20.17
N GLU A 287 12.77 4.50 -20.40
CA GLU A 287 12.69 5.57 -19.39
C GLU A 287 11.82 5.17 -18.18
N GLY A 288 10.75 4.40 -18.42
CA GLY A 288 9.87 3.89 -17.37
C GLY A 288 10.56 2.97 -16.36
N ALA A 289 11.63 2.27 -16.74
CA ALA A 289 12.38 1.43 -15.80
C ALA A 289 13.14 2.29 -14.78
N TYR A 290 13.68 3.44 -15.20
CA TYR A 290 14.30 4.40 -14.29
C TYR A 290 13.25 5.03 -13.37
N VAL A 291 12.12 5.45 -13.93
CA VAL A 291 11.00 6.03 -13.17
C VAL A 291 10.44 5.07 -12.12
N GLU A 292 10.35 3.77 -12.44
CA GLU A 292 9.95 2.74 -11.47
C GLU A 292 10.90 2.68 -10.26
N ILE A 293 12.21 2.71 -10.51
CA ILE A 293 13.23 2.71 -9.45
C ILE A 293 13.09 3.95 -8.58
N VAL A 294 12.97 5.12 -9.20
CA VAL A 294 12.85 6.40 -8.48
C VAL A 294 11.57 6.44 -7.65
N ALA A 295 10.42 6.01 -8.18
CA ALA A 295 9.16 5.98 -7.44
C ALA A 295 9.26 5.09 -6.19
N LYS A 296 9.88 3.91 -6.30
CA LYS A 296 10.11 3.01 -5.17
C LYS A 296 11.06 3.61 -4.15
N GLN A 297 12.17 4.18 -4.60
CA GLN A 297 13.18 4.78 -3.72
C GLN A 297 12.61 5.97 -2.93
N ARG A 298 11.61 6.69 -3.48
CA ARG A 298 10.88 7.79 -2.83
C ARG A 298 9.77 7.34 -1.87
N GLY A 299 9.49 6.05 -1.79
CA GLY A 299 8.39 5.53 -0.98
C GLY A 299 7.00 5.73 -1.60
N TRP A 300 6.88 5.80 -2.92
CA TRP A 300 5.55 5.84 -3.56
C TRP A 300 4.92 4.44 -3.66
N ASP A 301 5.74 3.39 -3.59
CA ASP A 301 5.33 1.98 -3.62
C ASP A 301 5.29 1.42 -2.18
N PRO A 302 4.11 1.19 -1.59
CA PRO A 302 4.01 0.68 -0.23
C PRO A 302 4.35 -0.81 -0.13
N GLU A 303 4.71 -1.26 1.07
CA GLU A 303 4.89 -2.69 1.37
C GLU A 303 3.53 -3.42 1.50
N MET A 304 2.47 -2.69 1.84
CA MET A 304 1.10 -3.19 1.97
C MET A 304 0.09 -2.29 1.23
N GLY A 305 -0.93 -2.90 0.65
CA GLY A 305 -2.05 -2.17 0.02
C GLY A 305 -2.84 -1.33 1.02
N SER A 306 -3.64 -0.39 0.52
CA SER A 306 -4.50 0.45 1.38
C SER A 306 -5.63 -0.36 2.03
N GLU A 307 -6.31 0.22 3.02
CA GLU A 307 -7.45 -0.44 3.66
C GLU A 307 -8.55 -0.83 2.66
N GLU A 308 -8.79 -0.02 1.62
CA GLU A 308 -9.79 -0.33 0.59
C GLU A 308 -9.38 -1.52 -0.26
N GLU A 309 -8.08 -1.67 -0.55
CA GLU A 309 -7.54 -2.83 -1.25
C GLU A 309 -7.68 -4.09 -0.39
N ILE A 310 -7.28 -4.03 0.88
CA ILE A 310 -7.35 -5.16 1.81
C ILE A 310 -8.79 -5.61 2.01
N GLU A 311 -9.72 -4.68 2.25
CA GLU A 311 -11.15 -4.96 2.44
C GLU A 311 -11.78 -5.59 1.19
N LEU A 312 -11.43 -5.11 -0.01
CA LEU A 312 -11.84 -5.72 -1.27
C LEU A 312 -11.30 -7.15 -1.41
N LEU A 313 -10.00 -7.35 -1.22
CA LEU A 313 -9.37 -8.66 -1.38
C LEU A 313 -9.92 -9.67 -0.35
N ALA A 314 -10.19 -9.23 0.88
CA ALA A 314 -10.83 -10.05 1.91
C ALA A 314 -12.26 -10.43 1.53
N ALA A 315 -13.07 -9.48 1.04
CA ALA A 315 -14.43 -9.76 0.60
C ALA A 315 -14.47 -10.72 -0.60
N VAL A 316 -13.56 -10.57 -1.55
CA VAL A 316 -13.42 -11.49 -2.69
C VAL A 316 -12.99 -12.87 -2.20
N ALA A 317 -11.98 -12.97 -1.33
CA ALA A 317 -11.51 -14.27 -0.83
C ALA A 317 -12.60 -15.04 -0.08
N VAL A 318 -13.42 -14.35 0.71
CA VAL A 318 -14.59 -14.94 1.37
C VAL A 318 -15.61 -15.42 0.34
N LYS A 319 -15.90 -14.59 -0.68
CA LYS A 319 -16.90 -14.95 -1.69
C LYS A 319 -16.46 -16.12 -2.57
N GLU A 320 -15.17 -16.20 -2.89
CA GLU A 320 -14.58 -17.32 -3.65
C GLU A 320 -14.68 -18.64 -2.88
N THR A 321 -14.68 -18.59 -1.54
CA THR A 321 -14.58 -19.79 -0.69
C THR A 321 -15.90 -20.20 -0.02
N GLU A 322 -16.95 -19.39 -0.12
CA GLU A 322 -18.25 -19.55 0.56
C GLU A 322 -18.95 -20.90 0.28
N SER A 323 -18.66 -21.59 -0.83
CA SER A 323 -19.38 -22.79 -1.26
C SER A 323 -18.51 -23.92 -1.80
N ILE A 324 -17.19 -23.88 -1.56
CA ILE A 324 -16.27 -24.88 -2.09
C ILE A 324 -15.87 -25.89 -1.01
N ASP A 325 -16.11 -27.18 -1.27
CA ASP A 325 -15.59 -28.27 -0.46
C ASP A 325 -14.06 -28.28 -0.52
N VAL A 326 -13.40 -28.52 0.61
CA VAL A 326 -11.94 -28.49 0.79
C VAL A 326 -11.22 -29.41 -0.19
N SER A 327 -11.87 -30.51 -0.60
CA SER A 327 -11.32 -31.43 -1.61
C SER A 327 -11.24 -30.86 -3.03
N ASN A 328 -11.89 -29.72 -3.28
CA ASN A 328 -12.03 -29.10 -4.61
C ASN A 328 -11.29 -27.76 -4.71
N TRP A 329 -10.41 -27.44 -3.76
CA TRP A 329 -9.64 -26.20 -3.80
C TRP A 329 -8.58 -26.22 -4.89
N ASP A 330 -8.70 -25.24 -5.79
CA ASP A 330 -7.66 -24.89 -6.75
C ASP A 330 -6.59 -23.99 -6.09
N TYR A 331 -5.42 -24.56 -5.81
CA TYR A 331 -4.28 -23.83 -5.24
C TYR A 331 -3.54 -22.94 -6.27
N GLU A 332 -4.02 -22.83 -7.52
CA GLU A 332 -3.67 -21.69 -8.38
C GLU A 332 -4.42 -20.40 -7.97
N ILE A 333 -5.41 -20.49 -7.07
CA ILE A 333 -6.21 -19.35 -6.58
C ILE A 333 -5.74 -18.94 -5.18
N ARG A 334 -5.41 -17.66 -5.02
CA ARG A 334 -4.84 -17.10 -3.77
C ARG A 334 -5.71 -17.34 -2.54
N SER A 335 -7.01 -17.11 -2.65
CA SER A 335 -7.97 -17.27 -1.55
C SER A 335 -8.05 -18.71 -1.08
N HIS A 336 -8.01 -19.68 -1.99
CA HIS A 336 -8.03 -21.11 -1.67
C HIS A 336 -6.75 -21.51 -0.93
N MET A 337 -5.59 -21.03 -1.39
CA MET A 337 -4.31 -21.28 -0.70
C MET A 337 -4.31 -20.71 0.71
N LEU A 338 -4.69 -19.44 0.86
CA LEU A 338 -4.75 -18.78 2.16
C LEU A 338 -5.74 -19.48 3.10
N LEU A 339 -6.96 -19.73 2.63
CA LEU A 339 -7.96 -20.43 3.42
C LEU A 339 -7.49 -21.83 3.80
N GLY A 340 -6.77 -22.53 2.94
CA GLY A 340 -6.26 -23.85 3.28
C GLY A 340 -5.18 -23.87 4.33
N VAL A 341 -4.29 -22.87 4.35
CA VAL A 341 -3.38 -22.72 5.49
C VAL A 341 -4.15 -22.37 6.76
N VAL A 342 -5.12 -21.46 6.67
CA VAL A 342 -5.95 -21.05 7.82
C VAL A 342 -6.69 -22.26 8.39
N GLN A 343 -7.42 -23.02 7.57
CA GLN A 343 -8.17 -24.18 8.01
C GLN A 343 -7.25 -25.26 8.60
N ALA A 344 -6.13 -25.58 7.94
CA ALA A 344 -5.20 -26.58 8.44
C ALA A 344 -4.64 -26.25 9.84
N ALA A 345 -4.62 -24.97 10.23
CA ALA A 345 -4.22 -24.55 11.56
C ALA A 345 -5.22 -24.96 12.67
N PHE A 346 -6.48 -25.23 12.32
CA PHE A 346 -7.54 -25.67 13.24
C PHE A 346 -7.75 -27.21 13.24
N GLU A 347 -7.04 -27.95 12.40
CA GLU A 347 -7.20 -29.41 12.29
C GLU A 347 -6.36 -30.18 13.33
N THR A 348 -6.86 -31.34 13.75
CA THR A 348 -6.17 -32.21 14.73
C THR A 348 -4.91 -32.89 14.17
N ASP A 349 -4.92 -33.26 12.88
CA ASP A 349 -3.76 -33.80 12.14
C ASP A 349 -3.02 -32.69 11.37
N ARG A 350 -2.71 -31.57 12.05
CA ARG A 350 -2.14 -30.34 11.44
C ARG A 350 -0.93 -30.61 10.56
N GLU A 351 0.04 -31.39 11.03
CA GLU A 351 1.30 -31.63 10.31
C GLU A 351 1.08 -32.31 8.96
N LYS A 352 0.19 -33.31 8.91
CA LYS A 352 -0.12 -34.04 7.67
C LYS A 352 -0.84 -33.15 6.66
N HIS A 353 -1.84 -32.39 7.11
CA HIS A 353 -2.58 -31.47 6.23
C HIS A 353 -1.67 -30.39 5.65
N ILE A 354 -0.75 -29.86 6.46
CA ILE A 354 0.22 -28.86 6.02
C ILE A 354 1.20 -29.43 5.01
N GLU A 355 1.66 -30.67 5.18
CA GLU A 355 2.56 -31.33 4.22
C GLU A 355 1.89 -31.56 2.86
N ASP A 356 0.63 -32.03 2.87
CA ASP A 356 -0.16 -32.20 1.66
C ASP A 356 -0.41 -30.85 0.96
N LEU A 357 -0.79 -29.82 1.73
CA LEU A 357 -1.02 -28.46 1.23
C LEU A 357 0.25 -27.85 0.64
N LYS A 358 1.40 -28.02 1.29
CA LYS A 358 2.71 -27.54 0.81
C LYS A 358 3.01 -28.11 -0.58
N ARG A 359 2.83 -29.42 -0.76
CA ARG A 359 3.05 -30.08 -2.05
C ARG A 359 2.11 -29.53 -3.12
N SER A 360 0.81 -29.45 -2.82
CA SER A 360 -0.18 -28.94 -3.78
C SER A 360 0.08 -27.48 -4.19
N ILE A 361 0.48 -26.64 -3.24
CA ILE A 361 0.83 -25.24 -3.51
C ILE A 361 2.12 -25.13 -4.34
N ALA A 362 3.16 -25.91 -4.02
CA ALA A 362 4.41 -25.91 -4.75
C ALA A 362 4.22 -26.34 -6.22
N GLU A 363 3.42 -27.39 -6.42
CA GLU A 363 3.02 -27.88 -7.75
C GLU A 363 2.22 -26.84 -8.54
N ALA A 364 1.17 -26.24 -7.93
CA ALA A 364 0.32 -25.25 -8.59
C ALA A 364 1.06 -23.96 -8.93
N GLY A 365 1.92 -23.48 -8.02
CA GLY A 365 2.67 -22.25 -8.19
C GLY A 365 3.95 -22.40 -9.04
N ASN A 366 4.39 -23.63 -9.31
CA ASN A 366 5.73 -23.94 -9.80
C ASN A 366 6.81 -23.22 -8.96
N ILE A 367 6.71 -23.39 -7.64
CA ILE A 367 7.60 -22.76 -6.64
C ILE A 367 8.34 -23.86 -5.87
N GLU A 368 9.56 -23.55 -5.47
CA GLU A 368 10.35 -24.40 -4.59
C GLU A 368 9.64 -24.63 -3.24
N GLU A 369 9.49 -25.88 -2.82
CA GLU A 369 8.79 -26.25 -1.58
C GLU A 369 9.36 -25.55 -0.35
N SER A 370 10.67 -25.29 -0.29
CA SER A 370 11.31 -24.58 0.83
C SER A 370 10.76 -23.15 1.02
N LYS A 371 10.41 -22.47 -0.07
CA LYS A 371 9.81 -21.13 -0.05
C LYS A 371 8.35 -21.19 0.38
N VAL A 372 7.63 -22.21 -0.09
CA VAL A 372 6.24 -22.46 0.33
C VAL A 372 6.18 -22.78 1.82
N GLU A 373 7.09 -23.62 2.31
CA GLU A 373 7.19 -23.96 3.73
C GLU A 373 7.44 -22.72 4.60
N ARG A 374 8.40 -21.87 4.23
CA ARG A 374 8.67 -20.62 4.96
C ARG A 374 7.44 -19.71 4.97
N TRP A 375 6.74 -19.58 3.84
CA TRP A 375 5.52 -18.79 3.78
C TRP A 375 4.41 -19.37 4.66
N ILE A 376 4.17 -20.69 4.63
CA ILE A 376 3.18 -21.36 5.48
C ILE A 376 3.50 -21.12 6.97
N GLN A 377 4.77 -21.23 7.37
CA GLN A 377 5.18 -20.98 8.75
C GLN A 377 4.85 -19.56 9.20
N GLU A 378 5.09 -18.56 8.35
CA GLU A 378 4.76 -17.17 8.67
C GLU A 378 3.24 -16.94 8.72
N VAL A 379 2.46 -17.51 7.80
CA VAL A 379 0.99 -17.45 7.87
C VAL A 379 0.49 -18.09 9.17
N GLN A 380 1.00 -19.27 9.53
CA GLN A 380 0.60 -19.94 10.78
C GLN A 380 0.86 -19.09 12.02
N LYS A 381 1.99 -18.37 12.07
CA LYS A 381 2.29 -17.45 13.17
C LYS A 381 1.24 -16.34 13.31
N VAL A 382 0.74 -15.83 12.18
CA VAL A 382 -0.33 -14.82 12.13
C VAL A 382 -1.68 -15.39 12.58
N ILE A 383 -1.96 -16.66 12.23
CA ILE A 383 -3.25 -17.31 12.52
C ILE A 383 -3.35 -17.86 13.96
N GLU A 384 -2.23 -18.19 14.58
CA GLU A 384 -2.16 -18.80 15.92
C GLU A 384 -3.01 -18.10 17.00
N PRO A 385 -3.03 -16.75 17.14
CA PRO A 385 -3.89 -16.09 18.14
C PRO A 385 -5.40 -16.33 17.93
N TYR A 386 -5.82 -16.52 16.67
CA TYR A 386 -7.22 -16.81 16.33
C TYR A 386 -7.56 -18.26 16.66
N VAL A 387 -6.65 -19.19 16.41
CA VAL A 387 -6.80 -20.61 16.78
C VAL A 387 -6.99 -20.75 18.29
N GLN A 388 -6.13 -20.08 19.08
CA GLN A 388 -6.22 -20.08 20.54
C GLN A 388 -7.53 -19.51 21.08
N LYS A 389 -8.15 -18.58 20.34
CA LYS A 389 -9.42 -17.94 20.72
C LYS A 389 -10.65 -18.79 20.35
N TRP A 390 -10.62 -19.49 19.23
CA TRP A 390 -11.79 -20.17 18.67
C TRP A 390 -11.80 -21.69 18.85
N ASP A 391 -10.67 -22.31 19.19
CA ASP A 391 -10.45 -23.75 19.47
C ASP A 391 -10.76 -24.71 18.30
N VAL A 392 -11.80 -24.46 17.51
CA VAL A 392 -12.24 -25.26 16.36
C VAL A 392 -12.67 -24.34 15.21
N TRP A 393 -12.39 -24.77 13.98
CA TRP A 393 -12.89 -24.09 12.78
C TRP A 393 -14.44 -24.10 12.76
N PRO A 394 -15.12 -22.94 12.59
CA PRO A 394 -16.58 -22.91 12.69
C PRO A 394 -17.25 -23.83 11.66
N ALA A 395 -18.31 -24.56 12.05
CA ALA A 395 -19.03 -25.44 11.11
C ALA A 395 -19.97 -24.66 10.16
N ALA A 396 -20.58 -23.58 10.66
CA ALA A 396 -21.47 -22.74 9.87
C ALA A 396 -20.69 -21.91 8.86
N VAL A 397 -21.17 -21.83 7.62
CA VAL A 397 -20.54 -21.06 6.53
C VAL A 397 -20.40 -19.59 6.93
N GLU A 398 -21.45 -19.01 7.51
CA GLU A 398 -21.52 -17.60 7.88
C GLU A 398 -20.43 -17.24 8.90
N ASN A 399 -20.28 -18.07 9.94
CA ASN A 399 -19.26 -17.87 10.98
C ASN A 399 -17.84 -18.04 10.44
N ARG A 400 -17.64 -18.98 9.50
CA ARG A 400 -16.33 -19.14 8.81
C ARG A 400 -15.99 -17.94 7.97
N SER A 401 -16.96 -17.47 7.18
CA SER A 401 -16.82 -16.29 6.33
C SER A 401 -16.51 -15.04 7.14
N GLU A 402 -17.18 -14.85 8.28
CA GLU A 402 -16.91 -13.75 9.20
C GLU A 402 -15.51 -13.83 9.82
N LEU A 403 -15.12 -15.01 10.32
CA LEU A 403 -13.78 -15.23 10.90
C LEU A 403 -12.67 -15.04 9.86
N LEU A 404 -12.83 -15.60 8.66
CA LEU A 404 -11.88 -15.44 7.57
C LEU A 404 -11.74 -13.97 7.18
N ARG A 405 -12.87 -13.25 7.06
CA ARG A 405 -12.83 -11.82 6.76
C ARG A 405 -12.09 -11.05 7.84
N GLN A 406 -12.38 -11.33 9.11
CA GLN A 406 -11.72 -10.68 10.24
C GLN A 406 -10.20 -10.89 10.17
N ILE A 407 -9.76 -12.14 10.03
CA ILE A 407 -8.34 -12.50 9.91
C ILE A 407 -7.68 -11.73 8.76
N LEU A 408 -8.29 -11.73 7.57
CA LEU A 408 -7.70 -11.12 6.38
C LEU A 408 -7.65 -9.60 6.43
N VAL A 409 -8.67 -8.96 7.02
CA VAL A 409 -8.70 -7.49 7.19
C VAL A 409 -7.69 -7.03 8.24
N GLU A 410 -7.59 -7.75 9.37
CA GLU A 410 -6.62 -7.43 10.44
C GLU A 410 -5.17 -7.76 10.02
N ASN A 411 -4.97 -8.59 8.98
CA ASN A 411 -3.66 -9.08 8.55
C ASN A 411 -3.47 -8.96 7.03
N GLY A 412 -3.57 -7.73 6.50
CA GLY A 412 -3.41 -7.45 5.07
C GLY A 412 -2.08 -7.91 4.45
N GLN A 413 -1.03 -8.11 5.24
CA GLN A 413 0.26 -8.68 4.79
C GLN A 413 0.10 -10.08 4.17
N LEU A 414 -0.95 -10.82 4.54
CA LEU A 414 -1.28 -12.12 3.95
C LEU A 414 -1.57 -12.01 2.44
N PHE A 415 -1.99 -10.84 1.94
CA PHE A 415 -2.17 -10.59 0.51
C PHE A 415 -0.91 -10.10 -0.21
N ALA A 416 0.01 -9.44 0.50
CA ALA A 416 1.19 -8.81 -0.08
C ALA A 416 2.32 -9.82 -0.39
N GLY A 417 2.36 -10.96 0.31
CA GLY A 417 3.59 -11.74 0.48
C GLY A 417 3.92 -12.88 -0.49
N TRP A 418 3.17 -13.15 -1.57
CA TRP A 418 3.45 -14.36 -2.38
C TRP A 418 4.72 -14.25 -3.26
N ARG A 419 5.16 -13.04 -3.61
CA ARG A 419 6.46 -12.75 -4.22
C ARG A 419 7.03 -11.50 -3.57
N LEU A 420 8.08 -11.67 -2.77
CA LEU A 420 8.79 -10.55 -2.14
C LEU A 420 9.08 -9.46 -3.17
N SER A 421 8.84 -8.21 -2.78
CA SER A 421 9.51 -7.10 -3.46
C SER A 421 11.01 -7.39 -3.47
N PRO A 422 11.75 -7.08 -4.56
CA PRO A 422 13.22 -7.13 -4.56
C PRO A 422 13.84 -6.36 -3.38
N THR A 423 13.08 -5.44 -2.79
CA THR A 423 13.46 -4.59 -1.67
C THR A 423 13.23 -5.20 -0.28
N SER A 424 12.40 -6.24 -0.16
CA SER A 424 12.05 -6.86 1.11
C SER A 424 13.00 -8.02 1.41
N LYS A 425 13.86 -7.85 2.41
CA LYS A 425 14.96 -8.80 2.69
C LYS A 425 14.48 -10.10 3.35
N GLU A 426 13.31 -10.14 3.99
CA GLU A 426 12.80 -11.35 4.67
C GLU A 426 11.28 -11.47 4.71
N PHE A 427 10.79 -12.71 4.69
CA PHE A 427 9.44 -13.07 5.14
C PHE A 427 9.43 -13.01 6.68
N ASP A 428 9.03 -11.87 7.25
CA ASP A 428 8.72 -11.76 8.68
C ASP A 428 7.31 -11.16 8.82
N PHE A 429 6.31 -12.04 8.96
CA PHE A 429 4.90 -11.62 9.10
C PHE A 429 4.51 -11.37 10.56
N MET A 430 5.44 -11.52 11.52
CA MET A 430 5.17 -11.27 12.92
C MET A 430 4.91 -9.78 13.16
N LEU A 431 3.67 -9.47 13.55
CA LEU A 431 3.23 -8.13 13.95
C LEU A 431 3.60 -7.76 15.40
N LYS A 432 4.39 -8.59 16.10
CA LYS A 432 4.85 -8.27 17.46
C LYS A 432 6.02 -7.27 17.36
N PRO A 433 6.15 -6.32 18.31
CA PRO A 433 7.33 -5.47 18.38
C PRO A 433 8.59 -6.35 18.45
N LYS A 434 9.63 -6.01 17.67
CA LYS A 434 10.98 -6.48 18.00
C LYS A 434 11.33 -5.82 19.35
N GLU A 435 11.79 -6.64 20.29
CA GLU A 435 12.17 -6.22 21.66
C GLU A 435 13.19 -5.08 21.69
#